data_AF-A0A9N9RYK4-F1
#
_entry.id   AF-A0A9N9RYK4-F1
#
_cell.length_a   1.000
_cell.length_b   1.000
_cell.length_c   1.000
_cell.angle_alpha   90.00
_cell.angle_beta   90.00
_cell.angle_gamma   90.00
#
_symmetry.space_group_name_H-M   'P 1'
#
loop_
_entity.id
_entity.type
_entity.pdbx_description
1 polymer ?
#
loop_
_entity_poly.entity_id
_entity_poly.type
_entity_poly.pdbx_seq_one_letter_code
_entity_poly.pdbx_strand_id
1 'polypeptide(L)'
;MGADANAKQTICSKTAALLSTKSLTVDTKMMQAEDSTLSTSKTEELVEKITNSESHEDELKKCREIGSKVPVMHAGAEIGTDPNYKFTFVWFNTIGFILLHIIGFSGAIAGLFLVCKWQTSLYSLWLIYAAGQGVTMGAHRLWSHRAFKANRWLKIFLLYMHTLAGQNCLYVWVRDHRQHHKYSDTDADPHNANRGFWFSHVGWLCVRKHPKVKEYGKKIDMSDMEADPYIMFQKNHYKLLYTVFALGLPTAIPIYCWGEGFWMAMWVAYFGRTIINLNVTWLVNSAAHLYGTRPFDKTIFPVESWMVAALATGEGWHNYHHAFPWDYRAAELGSPLNLTCTLIDFLAKFGIIYDRREATAAMVKNRCLRTGDMSHEKYGNPEKAPKTTTLFSIWHHPINPSYNSVEKPEIKNLPGMGYALVQEELASREVDEEILSKENEILEKIASSTDENLNYQDSNNNTDSLLTKRNKNKLNINDVYEVPSIQCGLAYTTVPYNPE
;
A
#
# COMPACT_ATOMS: atom_id res chain seq x y z
N MET A 1 -1.34 -13.35 -40.02
CA MET A 1 -1.58 -14.81 -40.19
C MET A 1 -1.07 -15.45 -38.90
N GLY A 2 -1.82 -16.00 -37.94
CA GLY A 2 -3.23 -16.28 -37.65
C GLY A 2 -3.20 -16.95 -36.23
N ALA A 3 -4.02 -16.51 -35.26
CA ALA A 3 -5.11 -17.28 -34.60
C ALA A 3 -4.77 -18.76 -34.30
N ASP A 4 -5.03 -19.38 -33.14
CA ASP A 4 -5.80 -19.09 -31.92
C ASP A 4 -5.37 -20.15 -30.86
N ALA A 5 -5.20 -19.83 -29.58
CA ALA A 5 -6.21 -19.89 -28.51
C ALA A 5 -6.86 -21.28 -28.28
N ASN A 6 -6.52 -21.94 -27.18
CA ASN A 6 -7.51 -22.50 -26.25
C ASN A 6 -6.88 -23.07 -24.96
N ALA A 7 -7.64 -22.91 -23.87
CA ALA A 7 -7.45 -23.47 -22.54
C ALA A 7 -6.45 -22.76 -21.61
N LYS A 8 -6.95 -21.77 -20.86
CA LYS A 8 -6.63 -21.62 -19.43
C LYS A 8 -7.70 -20.79 -18.70
N GLN A 9 -8.29 -21.45 -17.70
CA GLN A 9 -8.76 -20.85 -16.44
C GLN A 9 -10.21 -20.34 -16.34
N THR A 10 -11.18 -21.26 -16.34
CA THR A 10 -12.56 -21.03 -15.85
C THR A 10 -12.72 -21.53 -14.41
N ILE A 11 -12.29 -20.76 -13.40
CA ILE A 11 -12.81 -20.88 -12.02
C ILE A 11 -12.75 -19.50 -11.37
N CYS A 12 -13.91 -18.84 -11.19
CA CYS A 12 -14.35 -18.09 -9.99
C CYS A 12 -15.37 -16.98 -10.35
N SER A 13 -16.56 -17.33 -10.83
CA SER A 13 -17.63 -16.33 -11.09
C SER A 13 -19.04 -16.75 -10.65
N LYS A 14 -19.18 -17.62 -9.63
CA LYS A 14 -20.52 -17.99 -9.10
C LYS A 14 -20.74 -17.78 -7.58
N THR A 15 -19.79 -17.21 -6.84
CA THR A 15 -19.96 -17.08 -5.37
C THR A 15 -20.46 -15.72 -4.89
N ALA A 16 -20.51 -14.69 -5.76
CA ALA A 16 -20.92 -13.34 -5.35
C ALA A 16 -22.42 -13.05 -5.45
N ALA A 17 -23.20 -13.87 -6.17
CA ALA A 17 -24.63 -13.63 -6.38
C ALA A 17 -25.55 -14.18 -5.26
N LEU A 18 -25.00 -14.87 -4.25
CA LEU A 18 -25.77 -15.51 -3.17
C LEU A 18 -25.78 -14.74 -1.84
N LEU A 19 -25.09 -13.59 -1.75
CA LEU A 19 -24.92 -12.85 -0.49
C LEU A 19 -25.76 -11.57 -0.36
N SER A 20 -26.62 -11.21 -1.31
CA SER A 20 -27.41 -9.95 -1.23
C SER A 20 -28.88 -10.10 -0.82
N THR A 21 -29.34 -11.27 -0.39
CA THR A 21 -30.74 -11.45 0.06
C THR A 21 -30.81 -12.17 1.39
N LYS A 22 -30.68 -11.41 2.49
CA LYS A 22 -31.37 -11.63 3.78
C LYS A 22 -30.88 -10.61 4.83
N SER A 23 -31.48 -9.43 4.79
CA SER A 23 -31.63 -8.54 5.95
C SER A 23 -33.04 -8.00 5.89
N LEU A 24 -33.73 -7.93 7.03
CA LEU A 24 -35.13 -7.53 7.34
C LEU A 24 -35.87 -8.69 8.02
N THR A 25 -36.48 -8.60 9.21
CA THR A 25 -36.57 -7.57 10.26
C THR A 25 -37.12 -8.31 11.48
N VAL A 26 -36.70 -7.95 12.70
CA VAL A 26 -37.33 -8.41 13.94
C VAL A 26 -38.52 -7.49 14.22
N ASP A 27 -39.72 -8.06 14.36
CA ASP A 27 -40.83 -7.38 15.02
C ASP A 27 -41.55 -8.34 15.97
N THR A 28 -41.52 -7.99 17.26
CA THR A 28 -42.09 -8.73 18.37
C THR A 28 -43.39 -8.04 18.77
N LYS A 29 -44.55 -8.73 18.73
CA LYS A 29 -45.68 -8.51 19.67
C LYS A 29 -46.90 -9.44 19.44
N MET A 30 -47.53 -9.76 20.58
CA MET A 30 -48.85 -10.39 20.84
C MET A 30 -48.83 -11.94 20.94
N MET A 31 -48.83 -12.50 22.17
CA MET A 31 -50.01 -12.90 22.99
C MET A 31 -50.81 -14.02 22.30
N GLN A 32 -51.06 -15.21 22.85
CA GLN A 32 -51.23 -15.73 24.22
C GLN A 32 -51.17 -17.28 24.16
N ALA A 33 -50.85 -17.93 25.31
CA ALA A 33 -51.26 -19.26 25.79
C ALA A 33 -51.28 -20.45 24.79
N GLU A 34 -50.66 -21.59 25.02
CA GLU A 34 -50.71 -22.43 26.21
C GLU A 34 -49.78 -23.64 26.00
N ASP A 35 -49.46 -24.29 27.13
CA ASP A 35 -48.94 -25.64 27.27
C ASP A 35 -47.46 -25.99 27.04
N SER A 36 -46.93 -26.42 28.19
CA SER A 36 -45.63 -26.98 28.51
C SER A 36 -45.32 -28.30 27.79
N THR A 37 -44.02 -28.60 27.76
CA THR A 37 -43.36 -29.88 27.46
C THR A 37 -42.93 -30.12 26.00
N LEU A 38 -41.90 -29.40 25.53
CA LEU A 38 -40.95 -30.00 24.60
C LEU A 38 -39.60 -29.25 24.52
N SER A 39 -38.54 -29.95 24.96
CA SER A 39 -37.16 -29.82 24.47
C SER A 39 -36.33 -28.59 24.90
N THR A 40 -35.91 -28.56 26.16
CA THR A 40 -34.68 -27.89 26.61
C THR A 40 -33.42 -28.42 25.90
N SER A 41 -33.49 -29.59 25.25
CA SER A 41 -32.36 -30.19 24.52
C SER A 41 -32.08 -29.55 23.17
N LYS A 42 -33.07 -28.98 22.47
CA LYS A 42 -32.86 -28.37 21.14
C LYS A 42 -32.17 -27.01 21.24
N THR A 43 -32.35 -26.30 22.34
CA THR A 43 -31.74 -24.98 22.58
C THR A 43 -30.27 -25.14 22.99
N GLU A 44 -29.94 -26.18 23.77
CA GLU A 44 -28.56 -26.55 24.07
C GLU A 44 -27.84 -27.12 22.84
N GLU A 45 -28.52 -27.93 22.01
CA GLU A 45 -27.98 -28.43 20.73
C GLU A 45 -27.77 -27.32 19.68
N LEU A 46 -28.57 -26.23 19.73
CA LEU A 46 -28.37 -25.07 18.86
C LEU A 46 -27.20 -24.20 19.33
N VAL A 47 -27.03 -24.02 20.64
CA VAL A 47 -25.89 -23.30 21.22
C VAL A 47 -24.60 -24.10 20.96
N GLU A 48 -24.64 -25.42 21.11
CA GLU A 48 -23.53 -26.33 20.80
C GLU A 48 -23.22 -26.42 19.29
N LYS A 49 -24.24 -26.30 18.42
CA LYS A 49 -24.05 -26.15 16.95
C LYS A 49 -23.50 -24.77 16.55
N ILE A 50 -23.76 -23.72 17.32
CA ILE A 50 -23.20 -22.38 17.11
C ILE A 50 -21.76 -22.29 17.62
N THR A 51 -21.38 -23.04 18.67
CA THR A 51 -19.98 -23.16 19.11
C THR A 51 -19.14 -24.17 18.33
N ASN A 52 -19.76 -25.14 17.64
CA ASN A 52 -19.07 -26.13 16.80
C ASN A 52 -19.10 -25.82 15.29
N SER A 53 -19.26 -24.56 14.88
CA SER A 53 -19.00 -24.20 13.48
C SER A 53 -17.51 -24.37 13.19
N GLU A 54 -17.19 -25.11 12.12
CA GLU A 54 -15.86 -25.25 11.54
C GLU A 54 -15.01 -24.00 11.76
N SER A 55 -13.88 -24.23 12.42
CA SER A 55 -13.17 -23.24 13.20
C SER A 55 -12.76 -22.03 12.37
N HIS A 56 -12.70 -20.86 13.00
CA HIS A 56 -12.04 -19.67 12.45
C HIS A 56 -10.67 -19.99 11.81
N GLU A 57 -10.01 -21.06 12.28
CA GLU A 57 -8.75 -21.60 11.79
C GLU A 57 -8.86 -22.28 10.42
N ASP A 58 -9.99 -22.93 10.10
CA ASP A 58 -10.26 -23.54 8.79
C ASP A 58 -10.58 -22.50 7.72
N GLU A 59 -11.29 -21.41 8.08
CA GLU A 59 -11.46 -20.25 7.20
C GLU A 59 -10.11 -19.57 6.90
N LEU A 60 -9.26 -19.39 7.92
CA LEU A 60 -7.89 -18.89 7.76
C LEU A 60 -7.05 -19.81 6.87
N LYS A 61 -7.20 -21.12 6.99
CA LYS A 61 -6.52 -22.14 6.18
C LYS A 61 -6.97 -22.07 4.71
N LYS A 62 -8.26 -21.95 4.45
CA LYS A 62 -8.82 -21.71 3.10
C LYS A 62 -8.33 -20.38 2.51
N CYS A 63 -8.28 -19.31 3.29
CA CYS A 63 -7.75 -18.02 2.83
C CYS A 63 -6.25 -18.09 2.48
N ARG A 64 -5.47 -18.88 3.24
CA ARG A 64 -4.05 -19.14 2.96
C ARG A 64 -3.87 -20.00 1.70
N GLU A 65 -4.68 -21.03 1.50
CA GLU A 65 -4.66 -21.88 0.30
C GLU A 65 -5.11 -21.15 -0.98
N ILE A 66 -6.04 -20.22 -0.88
CA ILE A 66 -6.45 -19.38 -2.02
C ILE A 66 -5.35 -18.37 -2.34
N GLY A 67 -4.72 -17.79 -1.31
CA GLY A 67 -3.59 -16.87 -1.48
C GLY A 67 -2.33 -17.52 -2.07
N SER A 68 -2.09 -18.81 -1.80
CA SER A 68 -0.94 -19.56 -2.34
C SER A 68 -1.12 -20.01 -3.79
N LYS A 69 -2.35 -19.95 -4.33
CA LYS A 69 -2.67 -20.29 -5.73
C LYS A 69 -2.59 -19.10 -6.69
N VAL A 70 -2.30 -17.90 -6.19
CA VAL A 70 -1.93 -16.76 -7.04
C VAL A 70 -0.55 -17.09 -7.64
N PRO A 71 -0.40 -17.12 -8.98
CA PRO A 71 0.87 -17.52 -9.59
C PRO A 71 1.97 -16.55 -9.17
N VAL A 72 2.94 -17.05 -8.40
CA VAL A 72 4.22 -16.37 -8.19
C VAL A 72 4.92 -16.41 -9.55
N MET A 73 4.98 -15.27 -10.21
CA MET A 73 5.67 -15.18 -11.49
C MET A 73 7.19 -15.37 -11.29
N HIS A 74 7.67 -16.60 -11.43
CA HIS A 74 9.10 -16.91 -11.45
C HIS A 74 9.64 -16.81 -12.87
N ALA A 75 10.35 -15.73 -13.18
CA ALA A 75 11.34 -15.67 -14.26
C ALA A 75 12.34 -14.54 -14.01
N GLY A 76 13.19 -14.71 -12.99
CA GLY A 76 14.31 -13.81 -12.72
C GLY A 76 15.08 -14.26 -11.49
N ALA A 77 16.40 -14.06 -11.48
CA ALA A 77 17.22 -14.28 -10.30
C ALA A 77 16.64 -13.50 -9.11
N GLU A 78 16.61 -14.14 -7.94
CA GLU A 78 16.20 -13.52 -6.69
C GLU A 78 16.99 -12.23 -6.40
N ILE A 79 16.31 -11.20 -5.89
CA ILE A 79 16.91 -9.92 -5.53
C ILE A 79 16.77 -9.67 -4.02
N GLY A 80 17.91 -9.72 -3.33
CA GLY A 80 18.03 -9.38 -1.92
C GLY A 80 18.94 -8.16 -1.68
N THR A 81 19.41 -8.03 -0.43
CA THR A 81 20.40 -7.03 -0.02
C THR A 81 21.76 -7.68 0.15
N ASP A 82 22.78 -7.20 -0.56
CA ASP A 82 24.18 -7.60 -0.33
C ASP A 82 24.76 -6.86 0.89
N PRO A 83 25.05 -7.55 2.01
CA PRO A 83 25.61 -6.94 3.21
C PRO A 83 27.06 -6.49 3.03
N ASN A 84 27.79 -7.05 2.06
CA ASN A 84 29.21 -6.77 1.82
C ASN A 84 29.45 -5.65 0.81
N TYR A 85 28.38 -5.05 0.27
CA TYR A 85 28.48 -3.99 -0.72
C TYR A 85 29.25 -2.77 -0.17
N LYS A 86 30.32 -2.36 -0.87
CA LYS A 86 31.13 -1.19 -0.52
C LYS A 86 30.59 0.07 -1.19
N PHE A 87 30.16 1.02 -0.37
CA PHE A 87 29.66 2.30 -0.88
C PHE A 87 30.78 3.19 -1.42
N THR A 88 30.47 3.91 -2.50
CA THR A 88 31.32 4.99 -3.01
C THR A 88 30.69 6.33 -2.65
N PHE A 89 31.37 7.11 -1.82
CA PHE A 89 30.88 8.42 -1.39
C PHE A 89 30.90 9.46 -2.52
N VAL A 90 29.91 10.35 -2.49
CA VAL A 90 29.82 11.54 -3.34
C VAL A 90 30.07 12.75 -2.45
N TRP A 91 31.35 13.07 -2.23
CA TRP A 91 31.78 14.08 -1.25
C TRP A 91 31.14 15.45 -1.44
N PHE A 92 30.88 15.86 -2.68
CA PHE A 92 30.16 17.11 -2.96
C PHE A 92 28.77 17.13 -2.32
N ASN A 93 28.00 16.04 -2.46
CA ASN A 93 26.70 15.91 -1.83
C ASN A 93 26.83 15.83 -0.31
N THR A 94 27.76 14.99 0.19
CA THR A 94 27.97 14.80 1.63
C THR A 94 28.27 16.12 2.33
N ILE A 95 29.24 16.88 1.84
CA ILE A 95 29.61 18.19 2.39
C ILE A 95 28.46 19.17 2.22
N GLY A 96 27.79 19.18 1.07
CA GLY A 96 26.62 20.03 0.81
C GLY A 96 25.49 19.79 1.81
N PHE A 97 25.17 18.53 2.12
CA PHE A 97 24.17 18.20 3.13
C PHE A 97 24.63 18.61 4.53
N ILE A 98 25.89 18.39 4.91
CA ILE A 98 26.39 18.83 6.22
C ILE A 98 26.22 20.34 6.39
N LEU A 99 26.63 21.14 5.40
CA LEU A 99 26.47 22.59 5.43
C LEU A 99 25.00 23.00 5.44
N LEU A 100 24.15 22.34 4.64
CA LEU A 100 22.71 22.57 4.63
C LEU A 100 22.08 22.30 6.01
N HIS A 101 22.51 21.25 6.72
CA HIS A 101 22.02 20.94 8.06
C HIS A 101 22.48 21.99 9.08
N ILE A 102 23.74 22.43 9.06
CA ILE A 102 24.24 23.44 10.00
C ILE A 102 23.51 24.78 9.81
N ILE A 103 23.43 25.26 8.55
CA ILE A 103 22.78 26.53 8.22
C ILE A 103 21.26 26.41 8.44
N GLY A 104 20.65 25.32 7.98
CA GLY A 104 19.21 25.09 8.14
C GLY A 104 18.80 24.92 9.58
N PHE A 105 19.52 24.14 10.38
CA PHE A 105 19.18 23.92 11.79
C PHE A 105 19.21 25.24 12.57
N SER A 106 20.25 26.05 12.38
CA SER A 106 20.33 27.36 13.02
C SER A 106 19.21 28.32 12.53
N GLY A 107 18.83 28.27 11.25
CA GLY A 107 17.69 29.03 10.72
C GLY A 107 16.34 28.57 11.27
N ALA A 108 16.15 27.26 11.46
CA ALA A 108 14.96 26.70 12.09
C ALA A 108 14.83 27.15 13.55
N ILE A 109 15.94 27.15 14.30
CA ILE A 109 16.00 27.67 15.67
C ILE A 109 15.70 29.17 15.71
N ALA A 110 16.27 29.96 14.80
CA ALA A 110 15.97 31.39 14.69
C ALA A 110 14.48 31.67 14.44
N GLY A 111 13.83 30.87 13.58
CA GLY A 111 12.40 30.94 13.33
C GLY A 111 11.55 30.54 14.54
N LEU A 112 11.95 29.48 15.27
CA LEU A 112 11.23 28.97 16.44
C LEU A 112 11.25 29.97 17.61
N PHE A 113 12.40 30.59 17.88
CA PHE A 113 12.55 31.57 18.96
C PHE A 113 12.23 33.01 18.54
N LEU A 114 11.62 33.21 17.36
CA LEU A 114 11.20 34.51 16.86
C LEU A 114 12.33 35.55 16.82
N VAL A 115 13.54 35.11 16.46
CA VAL A 115 14.67 36.01 16.15
C VAL A 115 14.39 36.81 14.86
N CYS A 116 13.63 36.21 13.95
CA CYS A 116 13.02 36.89 12.81
C CYS A 116 11.67 37.51 13.19
N LYS A 117 11.10 38.33 12.29
CA LYS A 117 9.71 38.80 12.44
C LYS A 117 8.78 37.59 12.51
N TRP A 118 7.76 37.64 13.37
CA TRP A 118 6.83 36.52 13.57
C TRP A 118 6.09 36.10 12.29
N GLN A 119 5.84 37.05 11.38
CA GLN A 119 5.27 36.77 10.05
C GLN A 119 6.17 35.82 9.25
N THR A 120 7.50 35.96 9.33
CA THR A 120 8.47 35.08 8.67
C THR A 120 8.38 33.66 9.21
N SER A 121 8.22 33.50 10.54
CA SER A 121 8.04 32.19 11.16
C SER A 121 6.73 31.53 10.73
N LEU A 122 5.61 32.25 10.78
CA LEU A 122 4.31 31.71 10.33
C LEU A 122 4.31 31.37 8.83
N TYR A 123 4.90 32.24 8.02
CA TYR A 123 5.07 31.99 6.59
C TYR A 123 5.91 30.74 6.33
N SER A 124 6.99 30.54 7.10
CA SER A 124 7.82 29.34 7.00
C SER A 124 7.07 28.07 7.41
N LEU A 125 6.23 28.13 8.45
CA LEU A 125 5.35 27.01 8.82
C LEU A 125 4.35 26.67 7.71
N TRP A 126 3.75 27.69 7.09
CA TRP A 126 2.89 27.49 5.93
C TRP A 126 3.65 26.87 4.75
N LEU A 127 4.87 27.32 4.46
CA LEU A 127 5.71 26.74 3.42
C LEU A 127 6.06 25.27 3.72
N ILE A 128 6.32 24.92 4.99
CA ILE A 128 6.55 23.53 5.41
C ILE A 128 5.34 22.67 5.07
N TYR A 129 4.15 23.11 5.46
CA TYR A 129 2.90 22.40 5.18
C TYR A 129 2.63 22.30 3.68
N ALA A 130 2.78 23.41 2.94
CA ALA A 130 2.57 23.47 1.50
C ALA A 130 3.52 22.52 0.74
N ALA A 131 4.82 22.57 1.04
CA ALA A 131 5.81 21.65 0.49
C ALA A 131 5.48 20.19 0.83
N GLY A 132 5.05 19.94 2.07
CA GLY A 132 4.57 18.63 2.52
C GLY A 132 3.44 18.10 1.64
N GLN A 133 2.38 18.88 1.42
CA GLN A 133 1.25 18.50 0.57
C GLN A 133 1.65 18.29 -0.91
N GLY A 134 2.64 19.04 -1.41
CA GLY A 134 3.24 18.80 -2.72
C GLY A 134 3.84 17.39 -2.85
N VAL A 135 4.40 16.86 -1.76
CA VAL A 135 4.94 15.50 -1.69
C VAL A 135 3.83 14.48 -1.41
N THR A 136 3.03 14.65 -0.36
CA THR A 136 2.06 13.65 0.12
C THR A 136 0.84 13.54 -0.80
N MET A 137 0.07 14.62 -0.96
CA MET A 137 -1.10 14.63 -1.85
C MET A 137 -0.68 14.55 -3.32
N GLY A 138 0.40 15.25 -3.68
CA GLY A 138 0.92 15.30 -5.04
C GLY A 138 1.78 14.09 -5.41
N ALA A 139 3.10 14.21 -5.20
CA ALA A 139 4.09 13.27 -5.73
C ALA A 139 3.77 11.81 -5.39
N HIS A 140 3.34 11.57 -4.16
CA HIS A 140 3.05 10.27 -3.60
C HIS A 140 1.69 9.73 -4.04
N ARG A 141 0.58 10.25 -3.51
CA ARG A 141 -0.75 9.65 -3.70
C ARG A 141 -1.31 9.86 -5.12
N LEU A 142 -1.13 11.05 -5.70
CA LEU A 142 -1.66 11.38 -7.02
C LEU A 142 -0.82 10.79 -8.15
N TRP A 143 0.49 11.05 -8.19
CA TRP A 143 1.33 10.68 -9.34
C TRP A 143 2.00 9.32 -9.20
N SER A 144 2.54 8.95 -8.03
CA SER A 144 3.14 7.62 -7.87
C SER A 144 2.09 6.51 -7.82
N HIS A 145 1.05 6.68 -7.02
CA HIS A 145 0.07 5.62 -6.76
C HIS A 145 -1.23 5.72 -7.54
N ARG A 146 -1.52 6.86 -8.18
CA ARG A 146 -2.77 7.12 -8.90
C ARG A 146 -4.00 6.80 -8.05
N ALA A 147 -3.95 7.14 -6.77
CA ALA A 147 -4.96 6.77 -5.79
C ALA A 147 -6.25 7.60 -5.93
N PHE A 148 -6.19 8.72 -6.65
CA PHE A 148 -7.33 9.55 -7.01
C PHE A 148 -7.04 10.35 -8.29
N LYS A 149 -8.06 11.00 -8.85
CA LYS A 149 -7.91 11.97 -9.94
C LYS A 149 -8.16 13.39 -9.43
N ALA A 150 -7.46 14.34 -10.04
CA ALA A 150 -7.55 15.76 -9.70
C ALA A 150 -7.76 16.60 -10.97
N ASN A 151 -8.46 17.72 -10.84
CA ASN A 151 -8.57 18.69 -11.92
C ASN A 151 -7.20 19.32 -12.25
N ARG A 152 -7.11 19.97 -13.42
CA ARG A 152 -5.85 20.55 -13.92
C ARG A 152 -5.24 21.61 -12.98
N TRP A 153 -6.07 22.40 -12.31
CA TRP A 153 -5.61 23.50 -11.48
C TRP A 153 -4.95 23.00 -10.21
N LEU A 154 -5.55 21.99 -9.56
CA LEU A 154 -4.94 21.33 -8.42
C LEU A 154 -3.65 20.64 -8.82
N LYS A 155 -3.58 19.98 -9.98
CA LYS A 155 -2.34 19.37 -10.50
C LYS A 155 -1.21 20.40 -10.64
N ILE A 156 -1.48 21.55 -11.27
CA ILE A 156 -0.48 22.63 -11.43
C ILE A 156 -0.03 23.16 -10.06
N PHE A 157 -0.98 23.36 -9.15
CA PHE A 157 -0.69 23.85 -7.80
C PHE A 157 0.18 22.86 -7.00
N LEU A 158 -0.15 21.56 -7.04
CA LEU A 158 0.64 20.50 -6.41
C LEU A 158 2.03 20.37 -7.04
N LEU A 159 2.16 20.60 -8.35
CA LEU A 159 3.46 20.58 -9.04
C LEU A 159 4.36 21.75 -8.59
N TYR A 160 3.79 22.93 -8.36
CA TYR A 160 4.47 24.06 -7.73
C TYR A 160 4.88 23.72 -6.29
N MET A 161 3.96 23.20 -5.47
CA MET A 161 4.23 22.80 -4.09
C MET A 161 5.33 21.73 -3.99
N HIS A 162 5.35 20.77 -4.91
CA HIS A 162 6.42 19.77 -4.97
C HIS A 162 7.76 20.40 -5.37
N THR A 163 7.76 21.36 -6.30
CA THR A 163 8.96 22.11 -6.66
C THR A 163 9.50 22.90 -5.47
N LEU A 164 8.61 23.49 -4.65
CA LEU A 164 8.95 24.13 -3.37
C LEU A 164 9.61 23.15 -2.38
N ALA A 165 9.21 21.88 -2.38
CA ALA A 165 9.74 20.85 -1.49
C ALA A 165 11.20 20.46 -1.79
N GLY A 166 11.67 20.64 -3.03
CA GLY A 166 13.09 20.48 -3.37
C GLY A 166 13.62 19.05 -3.43
N GLN A 167 12.77 18.04 -3.59
CA GLN A 167 13.14 16.62 -3.53
C GLN A 167 13.40 16.00 -4.92
N ASN A 168 14.23 16.66 -5.73
CA ASN A 168 14.36 16.44 -7.18
C ASN A 168 13.08 16.78 -7.97
N CYS A 169 13.17 16.71 -9.31
CA CYS A 169 12.01 16.86 -10.17
C CYS A 169 11.00 15.72 -9.97
N LEU A 170 9.72 16.01 -10.23
CA LEU A 170 8.60 15.11 -9.95
C LEU A 170 8.79 13.75 -10.63
N TYR A 171 9.25 13.78 -11.88
CA TYR A 171 9.50 12.57 -12.66
C TYR A 171 10.49 11.62 -11.98
N VAL A 172 11.59 12.15 -11.45
CA VAL A 172 12.62 11.33 -10.77
C VAL A 172 12.09 10.83 -9.43
N TRP A 173 11.38 11.67 -8.69
CA TRP A 173 10.78 11.28 -7.42
C TRP A 173 9.79 10.12 -7.60
N VAL A 174 8.88 10.23 -8.57
CA VAL A 174 7.88 9.19 -8.87
C VAL A 174 8.52 7.90 -9.33
N ARG A 175 9.53 7.95 -10.19
CA ARG A 175 10.26 6.74 -10.61
C ARG A 175 10.90 6.04 -9.41
N ASP A 176 11.65 6.80 -8.61
CA ASP A 176 12.37 6.24 -7.46
C ASP A 176 11.39 5.70 -6.40
N HIS A 177 10.21 6.32 -6.23
CA HIS A 177 9.15 5.87 -5.32
C HIS A 177 8.43 4.61 -5.82
N ARG A 178 8.06 4.54 -7.10
CA ARG A 178 7.51 3.32 -7.72
C ARG A 178 8.50 2.17 -7.60
N GLN A 179 9.79 2.44 -7.83
CA GLN A 179 10.86 1.47 -7.66
C GLN A 179 10.98 0.99 -6.21
N HIS A 180 10.88 1.90 -5.26
CA HIS A 180 10.89 1.59 -3.83
C HIS A 180 9.76 0.61 -3.47
N HIS A 181 8.51 0.86 -3.88
CA HIS A 181 7.43 -0.13 -3.63
C HIS A 181 7.66 -1.47 -4.31
N LYS A 182 8.15 -1.46 -5.56
CA LYS A 182 8.35 -2.70 -6.34
C LYS A 182 9.45 -3.58 -5.75
N TYR A 183 10.52 -2.99 -5.25
CA TYR A 183 11.72 -3.70 -4.79
C TYR A 183 12.12 -3.36 -3.35
N SER A 184 11.12 -3.02 -2.52
CA SER A 184 11.32 -2.47 -1.17
C SER A 184 12.34 -3.26 -0.36
N ASP A 185 13.27 -2.53 0.24
CA ASP A 185 14.28 -3.07 1.16
C ASP A 185 15.23 -4.11 0.53
N THR A 186 15.45 -4.04 -0.79
CA THR A 186 16.47 -4.80 -1.53
C THR A 186 17.55 -3.89 -2.12
N ASP A 187 18.58 -4.46 -2.76
CA ASP A 187 19.59 -3.66 -3.48
C ASP A 187 19.06 -2.86 -4.68
N ALA A 188 17.82 -3.10 -5.12
CA ALA A 188 17.15 -2.29 -6.13
C ALA A 188 16.31 -1.16 -5.53
N ASP A 189 16.13 -1.09 -4.22
CA ASP A 189 15.50 0.04 -3.54
C ASP A 189 16.51 1.19 -3.36
N PRO A 190 16.23 2.42 -3.86
CA PRO A 190 17.11 3.57 -3.67
C PRO A 190 17.46 3.88 -2.21
N HIS A 191 16.56 3.61 -1.26
CA HIS A 191 16.71 3.95 0.16
C HIS A 191 16.47 2.76 1.09
N ASN A 192 16.89 1.58 0.62
CA ASN A 192 16.82 0.29 1.31
C ASN A 192 17.09 0.36 2.84
N ALA A 193 16.05 0.12 3.65
CA ALA A 193 16.15 0.18 5.10
C ALA A 193 16.94 -0.99 5.73
N ASN A 194 17.18 -2.09 5.00
CA ASN A 194 18.09 -3.16 5.46
C ASN A 194 19.53 -2.66 5.68
N ARG A 195 19.90 -1.54 5.05
CA ARG A 195 21.21 -0.90 5.23
C ARG A 195 21.26 0.03 6.46
N GLY A 196 20.18 0.07 7.23
CA GLY A 196 20.06 0.78 8.50
C GLY A 196 19.45 2.18 8.40
N PHE A 197 19.19 2.77 9.56
CA PHE A 197 18.52 4.07 9.69
C PHE A 197 19.24 5.19 8.93
N TRP A 198 20.56 5.33 9.13
CA TRP A 198 21.30 6.44 8.51
C TRP A 198 21.38 6.34 7.00
N PHE A 199 21.46 5.12 6.44
CA PHE A 199 21.44 4.92 5.00
C PHE A 199 20.08 5.33 4.41
N SER A 200 18.98 4.80 4.94
CA SER A 200 17.61 5.08 4.48
C SER A 200 17.16 6.53 4.72
N HIS A 201 17.71 7.18 5.75
CA HIS A 201 17.39 8.57 6.06
C HIS A 201 18.08 9.57 5.11
N VAL A 202 19.41 9.57 5.04
CA VAL A 202 20.17 10.54 4.23
C VAL A 202 21.37 9.95 3.50
N GLY A 203 21.93 8.84 4.00
CA GLY A 203 23.15 8.23 3.48
C GLY A 203 23.03 7.83 2.01
N TRP A 204 21.87 7.40 1.55
CA TRP A 204 21.61 7.06 0.14
C TRP A 204 21.81 8.24 -0.83
N LEU A 205 21.68 9.49 -0.35
CA LEU A 205 21.95 10.71 -1.12
C LEU A 205 23.43 11.12 -1.13
N CYS A 206 24.21 10.60 -0.18
CA CYS A 206 25.62 10.88 0.02
C CYS A 206 26.53 9.86 -0.70
N VAL A 207 25.97 8.81 -1.30
CA VAL A 207 26.70 7.75 -1.99
C VAL A 207 26.19 7.57 -3.42
N ARG A 208 26.98 6.88 -4.25
CA ARG A 208 26.51 6.46 -5.57
C ARG A 208 25.41 5.41 -5.40
N LYS A 209 24.32 5.56 -6.16
CA LYS A 209 23.26 4.54 -6.25
C LYS A 209 23.85 3.18 -6.60
N HIS A 210 23.39 2.13 -5.93
CA HIS A 210 23.75 0.75 -6.21
C HIS A 210 23.46 0.40 -7.69
N PRO A 211 24.27 -0.44 -8.36
CA PRO A 211 24.05 -0.80 -9.77
C PRO A 211 22.65 -1.35 -10.06
N LYS A 212 22.12 -2.20 -9.17
CA LYS A 212 20.75 -2.74 -9.28
C LYS A 212 19.68 -1.63 -9.24
N VAL A 213 19.87 -0.56 -8.46
CA VAL A 213 18.93 0.60 -8.50
C VAL A 213 18.84 1.18 -9.91
N LYS A 214 19.98 1.31 -10.62
CA LYS A 214 19.98 1.84 -11.99
C LYS A 214 19.42 0.86 -13.01
N GLU A 215 19.70 -0.43 -12.84
CA GLU A 215 19.22 -1.48 -13.74
C GLU A 215 17.69 -1.62 -13.65
N TYR A 216 17.18 -1.79 -12.43
CA TYR A 216 15.76 -2.01 -12.17
C TYR A 216 14.93 -0.74 -12.32
N GLY A 217 15.51 0.44 -12.08
CA GLY A 217 14.83 1.71 -12.32
C GLY A 217 14.47 1.96 -13.78
N LYS A 218 15.13 1.30 -14.74
CA LYS A 218 14.76 1.33 -16.17
C LYS A 218 13.54 0.48 -16.50
N LYS A 219 13.19 -0.47 -15.62
CA LYS A 219 12.05 -1.39 -15.78
C LYS A 219 10.76 -0.81 -15.20
N ILE A 220 10.81 0.35 -14.56
CA ILE A 220 9.65 1.04 -14.01
C ILE A 220 8.92 1.77 -15.14
N ASP A 221 7.63 1.47 -15.31
CA ASP A 221 6.78 2.20 -16.25
C ASP A 221 6.64 3.66 -15.79
N MET A 222 6.94 4.56 -16.72
CA MET A 222 6.88 6.02 -16.55
C MET A 222 6.12 6.68 -17.71
N SER A 223 5.47 5.90 -18.57
CA SER A 223 4.79 6.38 -19.78
C SER A 223 3.72 7.45 -19.49
N ASP A 224 3.01 7.33 -18.36
CA ASP A 224 2.04 8.32 -17.90
C ASP A 224 2.67 9.66 -17.53
N MET A 225 3.87 9.63 -16.96
CA MET A 225 4.61 10.82 -16.58
C MET A 225 5.23 11.49 -17.82
N GLU A 226 5.64 10.70 -18.80
CA GLU A 226 6.16 11.17 -20.10
C GLU A 226 5.06 11.80 -20.96
N ALA A 227 3.82 11.31 -20.85
CA ALA A 227 2.66 11.84 -21.56
C ALA A 227 2.15 13.18 -20.99
N ASP A 228 2.46 13.53 -19.73
CA ASP A 228 2.01 14.79 -19.12
C ASP A 228 2.99 15.95 -19.41
N PRO A 229 2.60 16.95 -20.24
CA PRO A 229 3.49 18.03 -20.63
C PRO A 229 3.87 18.95 -19.47
N TYR A 230 3.05 19.08 -18.42
CA TYR A 230 3.38 19.92 -17.26
C TYR A 230 4.49 19.28 -16.43
N ILE A 231 4.42 17.96 -16.25
CA ILE A 231 5.45 17.18 -15.54
C ILE A 231 6.77 17.27 -16.32
N MET A 232 6.72 17.07 -17.63
CA MET A 232 7.91 17.13 -18.47
C MET A 232 8.51 18.53 -18.55
N PHE A 233 7.67 19.58 -18.54
CA PHE A 233 8.12 20.96 -18.38
C PHE A 233 8.85 21.16 -17.04
N GLN A 234 8.27 20.69 -15.93
CA GLN A 234 8.90 20.81 -14.61
C GLN A 234 10.22 20.06 -14.56
N LYS A 235 10.31 18.86 -15.13
CA LYS A 235 11.54 18.08 -15.24
C LYS A 235 12.62 18.82 -16.02
N ASN A 236 12.29 19.34 -17.21
CA ASN A 236 13.26 19.94 -18.12
C ASN A 236 13.75 21.30 -17.62
N HIS A 237 12.93 22.03 -16.86
CA HIS A 237 13.26 23.35 -16.30
C HIS A 237 13.45 23.35 -14.78
N TYR A 238 13.61 22.17 -14.16
CA TYR A 238 13.57 22.02 -12.70
C TYR A 238 14.51 22.96 -11.96
N LYS A 239 15.75 23.11 -12.42
CA LYS A 239 16.73 23.99 -11.76
C LYS A 239 16.24 25.44 -11.69
N LEU A 240 15.74 25.96 -12.80
CA LEU A 240 15.20 27.32 -12.86
C LEU A 240 13.96 27.46 -11.98
N LEU A 241 13.01 26.52 -12.10
CA LEU A 241 11.77 26.54 -11.33
C LEU A 241 12.04 26.42 -9.83
N TYR A 242 12.97 25.55 -9.42
CA TYR A 242 13.43 25.42 -8.03
C TYR A 242 14.07 26.72 -7.53
N THR A 243 14.99 27.31 -8.29
CA THR A 243 15.61 28.59 -7.89
C THR A 243 14.58 29.69 -7.72
N VAL A 244 13.58 29.79 -8.60
CA VAL A 244 12.53 30.80 -8.51
C VAL A 244 11.54 30.50 -7.38
N PHE A 245 10.98 29.29 -7.33
CA PHE A 245 9.83 28.98 -6.49
C PHE A 245 10.19 28.43 -5.11
N ALA A 246 11.34 27.76 -4.97
CA ALA A 246 11.78 27.21 -3.70
C ALA A 246 12.76 28.12 -2.95
N LEU A 247 13.57 28.92 -3.66
CA LEU A 247 14.55 29.82 -3.06
C LEU A 247 14.13 31.30 -3.17
N GLY A 248 13.91 31.78 -4.39
CA GLY A 248 13.68 33.19 -4.69
C GLY A 248 12.41 33.72 -4.05
N LEU A 249 11.26 33.15 -4.41
CA LEU A 249 9.95 33.60 -3.94
C LEU A 249 9.79 33.47 -2.42
N PRO A 250 10.16 32.34 -1.78
CA PRO A 250 10.18 32.23 -0.31
C PRO A 250 11.07 33.24 0.41
N THR A 251 12.16 33.68 -0.22
CA THR A 251 13.04 34.70 0.37
C THR A 251 12.50 36.11 0.12
N ALA A 252 11.93 36.37 -1.06
CA ALA A 252 11.45 37.68 -1.47
C ALA A 252 10.18 38.12 -0.72
N ILE A 253 9.23 37.21 -0.50
CA ILE A 253 7.95 37.54 0.15
C ILE A 253 8.16 38.19 1.53
N PRO A 254 8.97 37.63 2.44
CA PRO A 254 9.23 38.29 3.72
C PRO A 254 9.82 39.68 3.63
N ILE A 255 10.71 39.90 2.65
CA ILE A 255 11.38 41.18 2.43
C ILE A 255 10.37 42.23 1.99
N TYR A 256 9.57 41.94 0.97
CA TYR A 256 8.68 42.93 0.36
C TYR A 256 7.35 43.10 1.07
N CYS A 257 6.81 42.06 1.73
CA CYS A 257 5.49 42.12 2.34
C CYS A 257 5.51 42.62 3.79
N TRP A 258 6.59 42.39 4.55
CA TRP A 258 6.69 42.84 5.95
C TRP A 258 8.08 43.33 6.37
N GLY A 259 8.96 43.59 5.40
CA GLY A 259 10.24 44.27 5.63
C GLY A 259 11.26 43.42 6.38
N GLU A 260 11.27 42.10 6.19
CA GLU A 260 12.29 41.23 6.76
C GLU A 260 13.67 41.48 6.13
N GLY A 261 14.75 41.32 6.91
CA GLY A 261 16.10 41.40 6.37
C GLY A 261 16.39 40.25 5.41
N PHE A 262 17.08 40.51 4.29
CA PHE A 262 17.39 39.48 3.26
C PHE A 262 17.98 38.19 3.84
N TRP A 263 19.02 38.31 4.66
CA TRP A 263 19.68 37.15 5.25
C TRP A 263 18.76 36.39 6.19
N MET A 264 17.95 37.09 6.99
CA MET A 264 17.01 36.46 7.91
C MET A 264 15.88 35.74 7.16
N ALA A 265 15.33 36.36 6.11
CA ALA A 265 14.33 35.76 5.24
C ALA A 265 14.85 34.47 4.59
N MET A 266 16.04 34.52 3.99
CA MET A 266 16.64 33.34 3.35
C MET A 266 16.99 32.26 4.39
N TRP A 267 17.51 32.65 5.54
CA TRP A 267 17.93 31.72 6.58
C TRP A 267 16.76 30.93 7.18
N VAL A 268 15.65 31.60 7.47
CA VAL A 268 14.47 30.96 8.05
C VAL A 268 13.57 30.34 6.97
N ALA A 269 13.12 31.14 6.00
CA ALA A 269 12.11 30.73 5.01
C ALA A 269 12.66 29.83 3.91
N TYR A 270 13.98 29.79 3.69
CA TYR A 270 14.63 28.82 2.81
C TYR A 270 15.40 27.74 3.57
N PHE A 271 16.51 28.06 4.22
CA PHE A 271 17.37 27.03 4.82
C PHE A 271 16.68 26.26 5.96
N GLY A 272 16.07 26.98 6.91
CA GLY A 272 15.35 26.39 8.05
C GLY A 272 14.15 25.54 7.63
N ARG A 273 13.29 26.08 6.78
CA ARG A 273 12.16 25.33 6.22
C ARG A 273 12.60 24.10 5.42
N THR A 274 13.61 24.24 4.55
CA THR A 274 14.08 23.12 3.71
C THR A 274 14.57 21.95 4.56
N ILE A 275 15.35 22.22 5.61
CA ILE A 275 15.90 21.13 6.42
C ILE A 275 14.81 20.38 7.19
N ILE A 276 13.78 21.09 7.67
CA ILE A 276 12.62 20.47 8.32
C ILE A 276 11.87 19.58 7.33
N ASN A 277 11.53 20.10 6.14
CA ASN A 277 10.81 19.33 5.13
C ASN A 277 11.56 18.05 4.72
N LEU A 278 12.87 18.15 4.49
CA LEU A 278 13.70 17.00 4.11
C LEU A 278 13.69 15.93 5.20
N ASN A 279 14.01 16.29 6.44
CA ASN A 279 14.08 15.32 7.53
C ASN A 279 12.72 14.69 7.85
N VAL A 280 11.62 15.47 7.81
CA VAL A 280 10.27 14.92 7.98
C VAL A 280 9.95 13.90 6.90
N THR A 281 10.32 14.15 5.65
CA THR A 281 10.11 13.20 4.55
C THR A 281 11.00 11.96 4.71
N TRP A 282 12.27 12.16 5.06
CA TRP A 282 13.23 11.07 5.23
C TRP A 282 12.93 10.17 6.44
N LEU A 283 12.17 10.66 7.44
CA LEU A 283 11.65 9.82 8.52
C LEU A 283 10.68 8.74 8.02
N VAL A 284 9.97 8.99 6.91
CA VAL A 284 9.11 7.97 6.29
C VAL A 284 9.95 6.81 5.77
N ASN A 285 11.06 7.11 5.09
CA ASN A 285 11.98 6.10 4.55
C ASN A 285 12.74 5.35 5.66
N SER A 286 13.05 6.01 6.78
CA SER A 286 13.88 5.43 7.84
C SER A 286 13.06 4.93 9.03
N ALA A 287 12.47 5.85 9.80
CA ALA A 287 11.73 5.49 11.01
C ALA A 287 10.49 4.65 10.67
N ALA A 288 9.74 4.98 9.62
CA ALA A 288 8.57 4.21 9.21
C ALA A 288 8.88 2.90 8.46
N HIS A 289 10.16 2.50 8.38
CA HIS A 289 10.58 1.13 8.00
C HIS A 289 11.18 0.34 9.18
N LEU A 290 11.45 0.98 10.32
CA LEU A 290 12.24 0.37 11.41
C LEU A 290 11.52 0.37 12.75
N TYR A 291 10.73 1.40 13.05
CA TYR A 291 10.27 1.73 14.40
C TYR A 291 8.75 1.87 14.47
N GLY A 292 8.07 0.73 14.56
CA GLY A 292 6.62 0.62 14.70
C GLY A 292 6.15 -0.84 14.69
N THR A 293 4.83 -1.02 14.59
CA THR A 293 4.17 -2.33 14.46
C THR A 293 3.77 -2.64 13.02
N ARG A 294 3.39 -3.89 12.73
CA ARG A 294 3.03 -4.39 11.39
C ARG A 294 1.65 -5.09 11.37
N PRO A 295 0.57 -4.37 11.69
CA PRO A 295 -0.77 -4.95 11.81
C PRO A 295 -1.34 -5.52 10.51
N PHE A 296 -0.83 -5.13 9.35
CA PHE A 296 -1.33 -5.57 8.04
C PHE A 296 -0.42 -6.63 7.41
N ASP A 297 0.89 -6.43 7.45
CA ASP A 297 1.85 -7.39 6.91
C ASP A 297 3.18 -7.39 7.67
N LYS A 298 3.43 -8.45 8.42
CA LYS A 298 4.66 -8.64 9.20
C LYS A 298 5.87 -9.05 8.36
N THR A 299 5.66 -9.38 7.09
CA THR A 299 6.71 -9.89 6.20
C THR A 299 7.47 -8.81 5.42
N ILE A 300 7.04 -7.55 5.55
CA ILE A 300 7.66 -6.38 4.93
C ILE A 300 8.26 -5.46 6.00
N PHE A 301 9.22 -4.59 5.64
CA PHE A 301 9.82 -3.64 6.60
C PHE A 301 8.91 -2.52 7.08
N PRO A 302 8.10 -1.86 6.21
CA PRO A 302 7.22 -0.76 6.59
C PRO A 302 6.41 -1.03 7.85
N VAL A 303 6.33 -0.02 8.71
CA VAL A 303 5.66 -0.09 10.02
C VAL A 303 4.65 1.04 10.19
N GLU A 304 3.68 0.84 11.07
CA GLU A 304 2.82 1.91 11.55
C GLU A 304 3.55 2.73 12.63
N SER A 305 3.81 4.01 12.35
CA SER A 305 4.52 4.94 13.22
C SER A 305 3.74 6.24 13.39
N TRP A 306 3.05 6.39 14.53
CA TRP A 306 2.21 7.56 14.81
C TRP A 306 3.00 8.88 14.84
N MET A 307 4.26 8.85 15.32
CA MET A 307 5.12 10.05 15.39
C MET A 307 5.44 10.53 13.97
N VAL A 308 5.78 9.60 13.07
CA VAL A 308 5.99 9.93 11.67
C VAL A 308 4.67 10.38 11.04
N ALA A 309 3.53 9.78 11.39
CA ALA A 309 2.23 10.21 10.88
C ALA A 309 1.91 11.66 11.30
N ALA A 310 2.18 12.04 12.55
CA ALA A 310 1.97 13.39 13.06
C ALA A 310 2.87 14.42 12.34
N LEU A 311 4.16 14.10 12.17
CA LEU A 311 5.13 15.01 11.54
C LEU A 311 4.93 15.10 10.02
N ALA A 312 4.69 13.97 9.36
CA ALA A 312 4.55 13.85 7.91
C ALA A 312 3.09 13.90 7.43
N THR A 313 2.18 14.45 8.23
CA THR A 313 0.77 14.72 7.83
C THR A 313 -0.01 13.49 7.35
N GLY A 314 0.29 12.31 7.90
CA GLY A 314 -0.40 11.04 7.64
C GLY A 314 0.47 9.92 7.06
N GLU A 315 1.69 10.21 6.60
CA GLU A 315 2.51 9.22 5.88
C GLU A 315 3.22 8.18 6.75
N GLY A 316 3.04 8.24 8.08
CA GLY A 316 3.62 7.28 9.02
C GLY A 316 2.85 5.97 9.16
N TRP A 317 1.65 5.86 8.58
CA TRP A 317 0.87 4.62 8.52
C TRP A 317 1.40 3.72 7.38
N HIS A 318 2.69 3.39 7.48
CA HIS A 318 3.48 2.93 6.35
C HIS A 318 3.32 1.43 6.08
N ASN A 319 3.00 0.62 7.10
CA ASN A 319 2.67 -0.80 6.90
C ASN A 319 1.36 -0.94 6.12
N TYR A 320 0.35 -0.15 6.47
CA TYR A 320 -0.90 -0.07 5.71
C TYR A 320 -0.62 0.37 4.27
N HIS A 321 0.13 1.47 4.13
CA HIS A 321 0.41 2.04 2.82
C HIS A 321 1.11 1.04 1.89
N HIS A 322 2.10 0.28 2.35
CA HIS A 322 2.74 -0.74 1.53
C HIS A 322 1.87 -1.99 1.31
N ALA A 323 0.94 -2.29 2.22
CA ALA A 323 -0.03 -3.36 2.03
C ALA A 323 -1.13 -3.00 1.00
N PHE A 324 -1.50 -1.71 0.92
CA PHE A 324 -2.55 -1.15 0.05
C PHE A 324 -2.08 0.15 -0.63
N PRO A 325 -1.07 0.09 -1.53
CA PRO A 325 -0.43 1.29 -2.08
C PRO A 325 -1.37 2.17 -2.92
N TRP A 326 -2.50 1.62 -3.40
CA TRP A 326 -3.50 2.35 -4.18
C TRP A 326 -4.56 3.08 -3.35
N ASP A 327 -4.60 2.91 -2.02
CA ASP A 327 -5.58 3.58 -1.17
C ASP A 327 -5.20 5.07 -1.00
N TYR A 328 -6.13 5.97 -1.35
CA TYR A 328 -5.89 7.42 -1.31
C TYR A 328 -5.63 7.95 0.10
N ARG A 329 -6.04 7.22 1.12
CA ARG A 329 -5.83 7.59 2.52
C ARG A 329 -4.41 7.28 2.95
N ALA A 330 -3.74 6.30 2.33
CA ALA A 330 -2.47 5.75 2.78
C ALA A 330 -2.48 5.29 4.26
N ALA A 331 -3.67 5.03 4.79
CA ALA A 331 -3.92 4.60 6.17
C ALA A 331 -5.29 3.92 6.24
N GLU A 332 -5.49 3.08 7.27
CA GLU A 332 -6.83 2.65 7.62
C GLU A 332 -7.69 3.86 8.06
N LEU A 333 -9.00 3.79 7.83
CA LEU A 333 -9.98 4.87 8.04
C LEU A 333 -9.76 5.71 9.32
N GLY A 334 -9.92 7.03 9.21
CA GLY A 334 -10.25 7.89 10.36
C GLY A 334 -9.09 8.31 11.27
N SER A 335 -7.83 8.15 10.86
CA SER A 335 -6.72 8.65 11.67
C SER A 335 -6.73 10.20 11.75
N PRO A 336 -6.85 10.80 12.94
CA PRO A 336 -6.83 12.27 13.09
C PRO A 336 -5.47 12.88 12.68
N LEU A 337 -4.42 12.06 12.58
CA LEU A 337 -3.08 12.48 12.20
C LEU A 337 -2.89 12.54 10.67
N ASN A 338 -3.89 12.16 9.88
CA ASN A 338 -3.83 12.15 8.42
C ASN A 338 -4.46 13.40 7.81
N LEU A 339 -3.79 14.54 8.02
CA LEU A 339 -4.24 15.83 7.49
C LEU A 339 -4.34 15.85 5.97
N THR A 340 -3.49 15.09 5.28
CA THR A 340 -3.53 14.94 3.81
C THR A 340 -4.85 14.30 3.36
N CYS A 341 -5.29 13.22 4.01
CA CYS A 341 -6.59 12.60 3.73
C CYS A 341 -7.74 13.58 3.96
N THR A 342 -7.74 14.30 5.09
CA THR A 342 -8.77 15.28 5.41
C THR A 342 -8.88 16.38 4.34
N LEU A 343 -7.74 16.85 3.83
CA LEU A 343 -7.72 17.84 2.74
C LEU A 343 -8.24 17.25 1.44
N ILE A 344 -7.86 16.01 1.10
CA ILE A 344 -8.37 15.31 -0.08
C ILE A 344 -9.91 15.17 -0.01
N ASP A 345 -10.44 14.76 1.14
CA ASP A 345 -11.87 14.58 1.36
C ASP A 345 -12.63 15.91 1.26
N PHE A 346 -12.05 16.99 1.80
CA PHE A 346 -12.61 18.33 1.67
C PHE A 346 -12.67 18.77 0.21
N LEU A 347 -11.58 18.65 -0.54
CA LEU A 347 -11.51 19.03 -1.95
C LEU A 347 -12.43 18.18 -2.84
N ALA A 348 -12.66 16.91 -2.47
CA ALA A 348 -13.59 16.03 -3.16
C ALA A 348 -15.04 16.51 -3.07
N LYS A 349 -15.45 17.16 -1.97
CA LYS A 349 -16.79 17.75 -1.83
C LYS A 349 -17.08 18.83 -2.88
N PHE A 350 -16.05 19.46 -3.43
CA PHE A 350 -16.15 20.49 -4.47
C PHE A 350 -15.88 19.94 -5.88
N GLY A 351 -15.72 18.63 -6.06
CA GLY A 351 -15.40 18.02 -7.35
C GLY A 351 -14.00 18.34 -7.87
N ILE A 352 -13.12 18.92 -7.05
CA ILE A 352 -11.71 19.19 -7.40
C ILE A 352 -10.94 17.88 -7.48
N ILE A 353 -11.24 16.96 -6.56
CA ILE A 353 -10.75 15.59 -6.52
C ILE A 353 -11.93 14.62 -6.73
N TYR A 354 -11.70 13.57 -7.49
CA TYR A 354 -12.69 12.54 -7.80
C TYR A 354 -11.99 11.18 -8.00
N ASP A 355 -12.77 10.11 -8.20
CA ASP A 355 -12.27 8.73 -8.37
C ASP A 355 -11.29 8.29 -7.27
N ARG A 356 -11.57 8.65 -6.01
CA ARG A 356 -10.76 8.25 -4.85
C ARG A 356 -10.90 6.74 -4.63
N ARG A 357 -9.77 6.05 -4.55
CA ARG A 357 -9.72 4.59 -4.39
C ARG A 357 -9.46 4.21 -2.96
N GLU A 358 -10.23 3.26 -2.46
CA GLU A 358 -10.13 2.80 -1.07
C GLU A 358 -10.14 1.28 -0.97
N ALA A 359 -9.36 0.74 -0.05
CA ALA A 359 -9.49 -0.65 0.34
C ALA A 359 -10.78 -0.85 1.14
N THR A 360 -11.50 -1.94 0.83
CA THR A 360 -12.73 -2.28 1.55
C THR A 360 -12.39 -2.83 2.94
N ALA A 361 -13.30 -2.69 3.90
CA ALA A 361 -13.12 -3.24 5.25
C ALA A 361 -12.82 -4.75 5.25
N ALA A 362 -13.41 -5.50 4.30
CA ALA A 362 -13.14 -6.92 4.11
C ALA A 362 -11.70 -7.18 3.64
N MET A 363 -11.17 -6.39 2.70
CA MET A 363 -9.78 -6.50 2.26
C MET A 363 -8.80 -6.24 3.41
N VAL A 364 -9.06 -5.18 4.19
CA VAL A 364 -8.24 -4.84 5.37
C VAL A 364 -8.27 -5.96 6.39
N LYS A 365 -9.46 -6.40 6.82
CA LYS A 365 -9.63 -7.53 7.76
C LYS A 365 -8.88 -8.78 7.29
N ASN A 366 -9.07 -9.18 6.04
CA ASN A 366 -8.45 -10.39 5.49
C ASN A 366 -6.92 -10.28 5.44
N ARG A 367 -6.37 -9.09 5.16
CA ARG A 367 -4.92 -8.85 5.17
C ARG A 367 -4.35 -8.98 6.59
N CYS A 368 -4.98 -8.33 7.58
CA CYS A 368 -4.58 -8.45 8.99
C CYS A 368 -4.57 -9.90 9.47
N LEU A 369 -5.65 -10.64 9.20
CA LEU A 369 -5.79 -12.04 9.62
C LEU A 369 -4.80 -12.98 8.93
N ARG A 370 -4.42 -12.69 7.68
CA ARG A 370 -3.53 -13.55 6.89
C ARG A 370 -2.05 -13.29 7.18
N THR A 371 -1.65 -12.03 7.26
CA THR A 371 -0.23 -11.61 7.28
C THR A 371 0.13 -10.62 8.39
N GLY A 372 -0.82 -10.12 9.16
CA GLY A 372 -0.55 -9.18 10.25
C GLY A 372 0.27 -9.81 11.38
N ASP A 373 0.93 -8.95 12.16
CA ASP A 373 1.67 -9.32 13.37
C ASP A 373 0.78 -9.45 14.62
N MET A 374 -0.54 -9.47 14.46
CA MET A 374 -1.53 -9.49 15.56
C MET A 374 -1.57 -8.22 16.42
N SER A 375 -0.88 -7.13 16.05
CA SER A 375 -0.94 -5.85 16.79
C SER A 375 -2.14 -4.97 16.45
N HIS A 376 -2.94 -5.34 15.45
CA HIS A 376 -4.10 -4.57 15.02
C HIS A 376 -5.16 -4.47 16.14
N GLU A 377 -5.70 -3.28 16.40
CA GLU A 377 -6.63 -3.03 17.51
C GLU A 377 -7.88 -3.93 17.48
N LYS A 378 -8.54 -4.03 16.33
CA LYS A 378 -9.77 -4.83 16.17
C LYS A 378 -9.56 -6.31 15.80
N TYR A 379 -8.58 -6.63 14.95
CA TYR A 379 -8.40 -7.97 14.37
C TYR A 379 -7.19 -8.72 14.94
N GLY A 380 -6.40 -8.06 15.79
CA GLY A 380 -5.23 -8.63 16.43
C GLY A 380 -5.55 -9.40 17.70
N ASN A 381 -4.51 -9.79 18.40
CA ASN A 381 -4.58 -10.42 19.71
C ASN A 381 -3.45 -9.83 20.58
N PRO A 382 -3.76 -8.96 21.56
CA PRO A 382 -2.75 -8.29 22.40
C PRO A 382 -1.80 -9.23 23.13
N GLU A 383 -2.23 -10.45 23.48
CA GLU A 383 -1.39 -11.44 24.16
C GLU A 383 -0.37 -12.08 23.22
N LYS A 384 -0.68 -12.11 21.91
CA LYS A 384 0.17 -12.69 20.85
C LYS A 384 0.88 -11.64 20.01
N ALA A 385 0.53 -10.37 20.16
CA ALA A 385 1.16 -9.25 19.47
C ALA A 385 2.65 -9.17 19.86
N PRO A 386 3.53 -8.69 18.95
CA PRO A 386 4.93 -8.52 19.26
C PRO A 386 5.08 -7.62 20.48
N LYS A 387 6.00 -8.00 21.37
CA LYS A 387 6.40 -7.10 22.44
C LYS A 387 7.05 -5.88 21.81
N THR A 388 6.73 -4.75 22.39
CA THR A 388 7.14 -3.48 21.87
C THR A 388 7.88 -2.66 22.93
N THR A 389 8.87 -1.90 22.48
CA THR A 389 9.69 -1.06 23.36
C THR A 389 9.56 0.39 22.95
N THR A 390 9.38 1.28 23.92
CA THR A 390 9.29 2.72 23.67
C THR A 390 10.64 3.38 23.90
N LEU A 391 11.01 4.33 23.04
CA LEU A 391 12.11 5.23 23.36
C LEU A 391 11.70 6.10 24.57
N PHE A 392 12.47 6.01 25.65
CA PHE A 392 12.34 6.80 26.90
C PHE A 392 11.11 6.56 27.79
N SER A 393 10.21 5.63 27.49
CA SER A 393 9.03 5.30 28.34
C SER A 393 8.09 6.49 28.65
N ILE A 394 8.19 7.61 27.92
CA ILE A 394 7.53 8.88 28.29
C ILE A 394 6.05 8.89 27.86
N TRP A 395 5.66 8.11 26.84
CA TRP A 395 4.29 8.15 26.31
C TRP A 395 3.82 6.79 25.77
N HIS A 396 2.75 6.25 26.36
CA HIS A 396 1.96 5.15 25.81
C HIS A 396 0.77 5.75 25.04
N HIS A 397 0.85 5.81 23.70
CA HIS A 397 -0.30 6.24 22.89
C HIS A 397 -1.33 5.10 22.79
N PRO A 398 -2.61 5.28 23.14
CA PRO A 398 -3.56 4.18 23.29
C PRO A 398 -3.84 3.36 22.01
N ILE A 399 -3.54 3.90 20.83
CA ILE A 399 -3.88 3.28 19.51
C ILE A 399 -2.66 2.68 18.79
N ASN A 400 -1.43 3.12 19.12
CA ASN A 400 -0.18 2.61 18.57
C ASN A 400 0.99 3.36 19.22
N PRO A 401 1.56 2.91 20.32
CA PRO A 401 2.72 3.54 20.91
C PRO A 401 3.91 3.48 19.97
N SER A 402 4.79 4.47 20.05
CA SER A 402 6.04 4.56 19.30
C SER A 402 6.96 3.42 19.71
N TYR A 403 6.74 2.29 19.06
CA TYR A 403 7.22 1.00 19.48
C TYR A 403 8.28 0.51 18.51
N ASN A 404 9.49 0.27 18.99
CA ASN A 404 10.33 -0.70 18.31
C ASN A 404 9.73 -2.07 18.63
N SER A 405 9.07 -2.68 17.64
CA SER A 405 8.83 -4.13 17.69
C SER A 405 10.16 -4.82 17.93
N VAL A 406 10.22 -5.71 18.93
CA VAL A 406 11.39 -6.57 19.13
C VAL A 406 11.52 -7.55 17.97
N GLU A 407 10.40 -7.85 17.30
CA GLU A 407 10.35 -8.70 16.11
C GLU A 407 10.72 -7.89 14.87
N LYS A 408 11.88 -8.24 14.31
CA LYS A 408 12.34 -7.73 13.02
C LYS A 408 11.74 -8.57 11.89
N PRO A 409 11.37 -7.94 10.76
CA PRO A 409 10.93 -8.68 9.58
C PRO A 409 12.07 -9.56 9.08
N GLU A 410 11.74 -10.73 8.54
CA GLU A 410 12.74 -11.55 7.87
C GLU A 410 13.29 -10.81 6.64
N ILE A 411 14.61 -10.82 6.47
CA ILE A 411 15.25 -10.31 5.26
C ILE A 411 14.94 -11.30 4.14
N LYS A 412 14.04 -10.93 3.23
CA LYS A 412 13.63 -11.80 2.12
C LYS A 412 14.30 -11.37 0.82
N ASN A 413 14.68 -12.37 0.05
CA ASN A 413 14.92 -12.18 -1.37
C ASN A 413 13.57 -12.08 -2.08
N LEU A 414 13.41 -11.07 -2.93
CA LEU A 414 12.24 -10.94 -3.79
C LEU A 414 12.47 -11.71 -5.10
N PRO A 415 11.42 -12.21 -5.76
CA PRO A 415 11.55 -12.62 -7.15
C PRO A 415 12.08 -11.44 -7.98
N GLY A 416 12.84 -11.71 -9.04
CA GLY A 416 13.43 -10.65 -9.88
C GLY A 416 12.39 -9.67 -10.47
N MET A 417 11.11 -10.02 -10.50
CA MET A 417 10.05 -9.09 -10.91
C MET A 417 9.54 -8.15 -9.80
N GLY A 418 9.88 -8.39 -8.54
CA GLY A 418 9.44 -7.58 -7.40
C GLY A 418 7.95 -7.76 -7.08
N TYR A 419 7.40 -6.85 -6.28
CA TYR A 419 5.97 -6.75 -6.01
C TYR A 419 5.22 -6.13 -7.18
N ALA A 420 3.97 -6.54 -7.39
CA ALA A 420 3.12 -5.92 -8.41
C ALA A 420 2.88 -4.44 -8.08
N LEU A 421 3.04 -3.57 -9.09
CA LEU A 421 2.64 -2.17 -8.95
C LEU A 421 1.16 -2.02 -9.28
N VAL A 422 0.51 -1.03 -8.66
CA VAL A 422 -0.90 -0.69 -8.92
C VAL A 422 -1.21 -0.55 -10.41
N GLN A 423 -0.28 -0.01 -11.18
CA GLN A 423 -0.45 0.23 -12.62
C GLN A 423 -0.55 -1.08 -13.41
N GLU A 424 0.19 -2.09 -12.99
CA GLU A 424 0.18 -3.42 -13.59
C GLU A 424 -1.13 -4.13 -13.24
N GLU A 425 -1.61 -4.00 -11.99
CA GLU A 425 -2.92 -4.51 -11.57
C GLU A 425 -4.10 -3.79 -12.25
N LEU A 426 -3.94 -2.52 -12.62
CA LEU A 426 -4.96 -1.79 -13.35
C LEU A 426 -5.02 -2.17 -14.82
N ALA A 427 -3.86 -2.28 -15.46
CA ALA A 427 -3.78 -2.75 -16.83
C ALA A 427 -4.37 -4.17 -16.95
N SER A 428 -4.13 -5.05 -15.96
CA SER A 428 -4.76 -6.37 -15.95
C SER A 428 -6.28 -6.30 -15.77
N ARG A 429 -6.79 -5.42 -14.89
CA ARG A 429 -8.24 -5.26 -14.68
C ARG A 429 -8.98 -4.66 -15.87
N GLU A 430 -8.40 -3.67 -16.55
CA GLU A 430 -8.99 -3.08 -17.75
C GLU A 430 -9.03 -4.11 -18.90
N VAL A 431 -7.99 -4.94 -19.02
CA VAL A 431 -7.97 -6.07 -19.95
C VAL A 431 -9.03 -7.12 -19.58
N ASP A 432 -9.19 -7.44 -18.29
CA ASP A 432 -10.23 -8.38 -17.83
C ASP A 432 -11.65 -7.85 -18.11
N GLU A 433 -11.91 -6.56 -17.93
CA GLU A 433 -13.20 -5.92 -18.27
C GLU A 433 -13.45 -5.91 -19.80
N GLU A 434 -12.43 -5.66 -20.61
CA GLU A 434 -12.54 -5.71 -22.08
C GLU A 434 -12.81 -7.15 -22.57
N ILE A 435 -12.15 -8.14 -21.98
CA ILE A 435 -12.39 -9.56 -22.25
C ILE A 435 -13.81 -9.95 -21.88
N LEU A 436 -14.28 -9.58 -20.68
CA LEU A 436 -15.66 -9.83 -20.23
C LEU A 436 -16.69 -9.14 -21.14
N SER A 437 -16.42 -7.94 -21.61
CA SER A 437 -17.27 -7.24 -22.57
C SER A 437 -17.36 -7.99 -23.90
N LYS A 438 -16.24 -8.50 -24.42
CA LYS A 438 -16.19 -9.28 -25.66
C LYS A 438 -16.84 -10.65 -25.50
N GLU A 439 -16.68 -11.32 -24.36
CA GLU A 439 -17.36 -12.56 -24.04
C GLU A 439 -18.87 -12.39 -24.00
N ASN A 440 -19.37 -11.30 -23.39
CA ASN A 440 -20.80 -11.00 -23.38
C ASN A 440 -21.34 -10.71 -24.79
N GLU A 441 -20.61 -9.98 -25.63
CA GLU A 441 -21.01 -9.73 -27.02
C GLU A 441 -21.05 -11.03 -27.86
N ILE A 442 -20.12 -11.96 -27.61
CA ILE A 442 -20.11 -13.28 -28.25
C ILE A 442 -21.31 -14.12 -27.76
N LEU A 443 -21.62 -14.10 -26.47
CA LEU A 443 -22.76 -14.82 -25.90
C LEU A 443 -24.11 -14.27 -26.43
N GLU A 444 -24.24 -12.96 -26.63
CA GLU A 444 -25.43 -12.35 -27.27
C GLU A 444 -25.55 -12.71 -28.75
N LYS A 445 -24.44 -12.79 -29.48
CA LYS A 445 -24.43 -13.29 -30.88
C LYS A 445 -24.77 -14.77 -30.95
N ILE A 446 -24.33 -15.57 -29.99
CA ILE A 446 -24.69 -16.99 -29.90
C ILE A 446 -26.19 -17.11 -29.59
N ALA A 447 -26.69 -16.38 -28.58
CA ALA A 447 -28.09 -16.38 -28.18
C ALA A 447 -29.02 -16.00 -29.35
N SER A 448 -28.69 -14.95 -30.10
CA SER A 448 -29.47 -14.53 -31.28
C SER A 448 -29.39 -15.52 -32.45
N SER A 449 -28.28 -16.26 -32.59
CA SER A 449 -28.16 -17.34 -33.59
C SER A 449 -28.91 -18.63 -33.21
N THR A 450 -29.18 -18.84 -31.92
CA THR A 450 -30.03 -19.95 -31.44
C THR A 450 -31.52 -19.67 -31.63
N ASP A 451 -31.96 -18.42 -31.53
CA ASP A 451 -33.37 -18.04 -31.78
C ASP A 451 -33.76 -18.12 -33.26
N GLU A 452 -32.81 -17.96 -34.20
CA GLU A 452 -33.08 -18.22 -35.64
C GLU A 452 -33.22 -19.71 -35.98
N ASN A 453 -32.74 -20.63 -35.13
CA ASN A 453 -32.83 -22.07 -35.34
C ASN A 453 -34.00 -22.76 -34.62
N LEU A 454 -34.83 -22.02 -33.87
CA LEU A 454 -36.00 -22.56 -33.14
C LEU A 454 -37.35 -22.25 -33.79
N ASN A 455 -37.38 -21.65 -34.99
CA ASN A 455 -38.60 -21.36 -35.75
C ASN A 455 -38.84 -22.32 -36.94
N TYR A 456 -38.67 -23.62 -36.72
CA TYR A 456 -39.16 -24.64 -37.65
C TYR A 456 -39.62 -25.90 -36.89
N GLN A 457 -40.91 -25.94 -36.53
CA GLN A 457 -41.86 -27.05 -36.70
C GLN A 457 -42.98 -26.97 -35.65
N ASP A 458 -44.09 -26.36 -36.07
CA ASP A 458 -45.41 -26.69 -35.53
C ASP A 458 -45.97 -27.90 -36.31
N SER A 459 -46.38 -28.94 -35.58
CA SER A 459 -47.70 -29.58 -35.69
C SER A 459 -47.69 -31.10 -35.42
N ASN A 460 -48.70 -31.49 -34.63
CA ASN A 460 -49.39 -32.78 -34.56
C ASN A 460 -49.01 -33.82 -33.48
N ASN A 461 -49.98 -33.94 -32.56
CA ASN A 461 -50.72 -35.16 -32.20
C ASN A 461 -50.24 -36.06 -31.03
N ASN A 462 -51.09 -36.01 -29.99
CA ASN A 462 -51.84 -37.12 -29.36
C ASN A 462 -51.26 -37.93 -28.17
N THR A 463 -52.08 -37.88 -27.11
CA THR A 463 -52.55 -38.95 -26.18
C THR A 463 -51.60 -39.65 -25.20
N ASP A 464 -51.96 -39.45 -23.92
CA ASP A 464 -52.24 -40.43 -22.86
C ASP A 464 -51.19 -41.44 -22.33
N SER A 465 -51.12 -41.39 -20.99
CA SER A 465 -51.07 -42.53 -20.05
C SER A 465 -49.73 -42.97 -19.43
N LEU A 466 -49.77 -42.98 -18.08
CA LEU A 466 -49.36 -44.06 -17.17
C LEU A 466 -47.87 -44.45 -16.97
N LEU A 467 -47.52 -44.43 -15.67
CA LEU A 467 -46.77 -45.46 -14.92
C LEU A 467 -45.25 -45.65 -15.14
N THR A 468 -44.52 -45.26 -14.10
CA THR A 468 -43.60 -46.07 -13.25
C THR A 468 -42.51 -46.98 -13.87
N LYS A 469 -41.38 -47.03 -13.13
CA LYS A 469 -40.34 -48.08 -13.00
C LYS A 469 -39.15 -47.99 -13.98
N ARG A 470 -37.93 -47.74 -13.49
CA ARG A 470 -36.98 -48.61 -12.72
C ARG A 470 -35.98 -49.30 -13.67
N ASN A 471 -34.70 -48.97 -13.54
CA ASN A 471 -33.55 -49.86 -13.29
C ASN A 471 -32.25 -49.20 -13.80
N LYS A 472 -31.31 -48.92 -12.89
CA LYS A 472 -30.18 -49.79 -12.48
C LYS A 472 -29.16 -49.97 -13.60
N ASN A 473 -27.95 -49.46 -13.36
CA ASN A 473 -26.78 -50.34 -13.36
C ASN A 473 -25.79 -49.88 -12.27
N LYS A 474 -25.53 -50.83 -11.36
CA LYS A 474 -24.40 -50.86 -10.42
C LYS A 474 -23.19 -51.37 -11.18
N LEU A 475 -22.02 -50.86 -10.87
CA LEU A 475 -20.78 -51.63 -10.81
C LEU A 475 -20.00 -51.16 -9.57
N ASN A 476 -19.49 -52.14 -8.84
CA ASN A 476 -18.87 -52.08 -7.52
C ASN A 476 -17.61 -52.95 -7.57
N ILE A 477 -16.77 -52.86 -6.53
CA ILE A 477 -15.58 -53.68 -6.15
C ILE A 477 -14.27 -52.96 -6.55
N ASN A 478 -13.56 -52.31 -5.62
CA ASN A 478 -12.73 -52.76 -4.46
C ASN A 478 -11.33 -53.25 -4.85
N ASP A 479 -10.31 -52.65 -4.22
CA ASP A 479 -9.01 -53.17 -3.73
C ASP A 479 -8.21 -51.93 -3.23
N VAL A 480 -8.10 -51.58 -1.93
CA VAL A 480 -7.33 -52.14 -0.80
C VAL A 480 -5.81 -52.28 -1.07
N TYR A 481 -4.98 -51.37 -0.54
CA TYR A 481 -4.00 -51.61 0.56
C TYR A 481 -2.94 -50.48 0.73
N GLU A 482 -2.81 -50.05 1.99
CA GLU A 482 -1.61 -49.67 2.78
C GLU A 482 -0.53 -48.67 2.30
N VAL A 483 -0.31 -47.67 3.15
CA VAL A 483 0.88 -46.79 3.20
C VAL A 483 1.64 -47.10 4.50
N PRO A 484 2.96 -47.41 4.47
CA PRO A 484 3.74 -47.51 5.68
C PRO A 484 4.35 -46.17 6.10
N SER A 485 4.26 -45.92 7.40
CA SER A 485 5.00 -44.94 8.20
C SER A 485 6.51 -45.19 8.21
N ILE A 486 7.33 -44.15 8.09
CA ILE A 486 8.70 -44.14 8.66
C ILE A 486 9.00 -42.77 9.29
N GLN A 487 9.51 -42.84 10.51
CA GLN A 487 9.83 -41.78 11.45
C GLN A 487 11.37 -41.63 11.56
N CYS A 488 11.81 -40.40 11.81
CA CYS A 488 13.07 -39.96 12.44
C CYS A 488 14.45 -40.31 11.86
N GLY A 489 15.31 -39.29 11.79
CA GLY A 489 16.76 -39.42 11.65
C GLY A 489 17.49 -38.09 11.80
N LEU A 490 17.91 -37.76 13.02
CA LEU A 490 18.91 -36.74 13.37
C LEU A 490 20.26 -37.04 12.69
N ALA A 491 20.95 -36.02 12.20
CA ALA A 491 22.42 -36.02 12.12
C ALA A 491 22.98 -34.59 12.10
N TYR A 492 23.65 -34.24 13.20
CA TYR A 492 24.65 -33.18 13.28
C TYR A 492 25.84 -33.51 12.39
N THR A 493 26.40 -32.53 11.68
CA THR A 493 27.84 -32.49 11.37
C THR A 493 28.32 -31.03 11.32
N THR A 494 29.39 -30.81 12.08
CA THR A 494 30.17 -29.58 12.27
C THR A 494 31.37 -29.54 11.29
N VAL A 495 32.14 -28.44 11.38
CA VAL A 495 33.59 -28.30 11.03
C VAL A 495 33.92 -27.86 9.57
N PRO A 496 34.97 -27.04 9.29
CA PRO A 496 35.62 -25.97 10.07
C PRO A 496 35.84 -24.63 9.32
N TYR A 497 36.22 -23.67 10.14
CA TYR A 497 37.02 -22.47 9.93
C TYR A 497 38.40 -22.71 9.28
N ASN A 498 38.84 -21.89 8.31
CA ASN A 498 40.18 -21.29 8.28
C ASN A 498 40.24 -20.09 7.27
N PRO A 499 41.10 -19.08 7.51
CA PRO A 499 41.04 -17.75 6.92
C PRO A 499 42.06 -17.54 5.79
N GLU A 500 41.80 -16.53 4.96
CA GLU A 500 42.79 -15.67 4.30
C GLU A 500 42.16 -14.30 4.01
#